data_AF-A0A8C3PTJ4-F1
#
_entry.id   AF-A0A8C3PTJ4-F1
#
_cell.length_a   1.000
_cell.length_b   1.000
_cell.length_c   1.000
_cell.angle_alpha   90.00
_cell.angle_beta   90.00
_cell.angle_gamma   90.00
#
_symmetry.space_group_name_H-M   'P 1'
#
loop_
_entity.id
_entity.type
_entity.pdbx_description
1 polymer ?
#
loop_
_entity_poly.entity_id
_entity_poly.type
_entity_poly.pdbx_seq_one_letter_code
_entity_poly.pdbx_strand_id
1 'polypeptide(L)'
;MALSEVAACGGADPAPGLGGEEEAAASARRSLPAPAPRALLPPLAASCPAGTCSMDSDSGELSEGEPVSPAGPDCFSSKNLALQAQKKILSKMATKTMANMLIDDTSSEIFDELYKVTKEHKRNKKEAHKIMKDLIKVAIKIGILYRNNQFNQEELEIVDKFRKKLNQTAMTIVSFYEVEYTFDRNVLAELLNECKDLVHELVDRHLTPRSHGRINHVFNHFADVEFLTALYSLDGDCRPYLKKICDGINKLLDEKIL
;
A
#
# COMPACT_ATOMS: atom_id res chain seq x y z
N MET A 1 1.56 58.34 -21.62
CA MET A 1 1.86 59.73 -21.20
C MET A 1 0.55 60.50 -21.16
N ALA A 2 0.35 61.32 -20.12
CA ALA A 2 -0.87 62.02 -19.66
C ALA A 2 -1.90 61.07 -18.97
N LEU A 3 -2.19 61.07 -17.65
CA LEU A 3 -2.45 62.12 -16.63
C LEU A 3 -3.59 63.06 -17.10
N SER A 4 -4.71 63.30 -16.39
CA SER A 4 -5.11 63.19 -14.98
C SER A 4 -6.65 63.19 -14.92
N GLU A 5 -7.27 62.63 -13.87
CA GLU A 5 -8.26 63.38 -13.09
C GLU A 5 -8.47 62.76 -11.70
N VAL A 6 -8.63 63.66 -10.72
CA VAL A 6 -8.64 63.47 -9.27
C VAL A 6 -10.08 63.69 -8.79
N ALA A 7 -10.57 62.83 -7.91
CA ALA A 7 -11.69 63.19 -7.03
C ALA A 7 -11.49 62.56 -5.65
N ALA A 8 -11.29 63.44 -4.67
CA ALA A 8 -11.19 63.16 -3.25
C ALA A 8 -12.54 63.43 -2.56
N CYS A 9 -12.85 62.66 -1.52
CA CYS A 9 -13.69 62.93 -0.33
C CYS A 9 -13.70 61.61 0.47
N GLY A 10 -13.42 61.49 1.77
CA GLY A 10 -13.29 62.46 2.86
C GLY A 10 -14.14 61.97 4.05
N GLY A 11 -13.49 61.54 5.14
CA GLY A 11 -14.06 61.36 6.50
C GLY A 11 -14.73 60.00 6.79
N ALA A 12 -14.70 59.43 7.99
CA ALA A 12 -14.05 59.76 9.26
C ALA A 12 -14.16 58.51 10.17
N ASP A 13 -13.10 58.24 10.96
CA ASP A 13 -13.13 57.35 12.13
C ASP A 13 -13.97 57.98 13.27
N PRO A 14 -14.62 57.17 14.13
CA PRO A 14 -13.95 56.84 15.40
C PRO A 14 -14.23 55.43 15.97
N ALA A 15 -13.20 54.83 16.57
CA ALA A 15 -13.30 53.80 17.62
C ALA A 15 -13.41 54.46 19.02
N PRO A 16 -13.47 53.75 20.18
CA PRO A 16 -13.71 52.32 20.44
C PRO A 16 -14.82 52.06 21.49
N GLY A 17 -15.30 50.82 21.62
CA GLY A 17 -16.24 50.40 22.67
C GLY A 17 -15.83 49.05 23.27
N LEU A 18 -15.36 49.09 24.52
CA LEU A 18 -14.99 47.95 25.37
C LEU A 18 -16.24 47.36 26.05
N GLY A 19 -16.31 46.03 26.06
CA GLY A 19 -17.23 45.20 26.84
C GLY A 19 -17.19 43.81 26.22
N GLY A 20 -16.67 42.75 26.84
CA GLY A 20 -16.72 42.42 28.25
C GLY A 20 -17.72 41.29 28.45
N GLU A 21 -17.57 40.18 27.71
CA GLU A 21 -18.33 38.95 27.93
C GLU A 21 -17.33 37.83 28.23
N GLU A 22 -17.12 37.67 29.53
CA GLU A 22 -16.49 36.55 30.20
C GLU A 22 -17.52 35.41 30.23
N GLU A 23 -17.43 34.46 29.30
CA GLU A 23 -18.19 33.21 29.38
C GLU A 23 -17.28 32.04 29.77
N ALA A 24 -17.66 31.43 30.88
CA ALA A 24 -16.88 30.51 31.68
C ALA A 24 -16.53 29.21 30.94
N ALA A 25 -15.24 28.90 30.87
CA ALA A 25 -14.74 27.58 30.52
C ALA A 25 -15.05 26.58 31.65
N ALA A 26 -16.18 25.89 31.55
CA ALA A 26 -16.53 24.79 32.43
C ALA A 26 -15.58 23.60 32.21
N SER A 27 -14.73 23.38 33.20
CA SER A 27 -13.81 22.25 33.33
C SER A 27 -14.58 20.93 33.50
N ALA A 28 -14.86 20.24 32.38
CA ALA A 28 -15.33 18.86 32.42
C ALA A 28 -14.14 17.89 32.42
N ARG A 29 -13.61 17.62 33.62
CA ARG A 29 -12.70 16.48 33.85
C ARG A 29 -13.46 15.18 33.55
N ARG A 30 -13.32 14.64 32.33
CA ARG A 30 -13.73 13.27 32.03
C ARG A 30 -12.72 12.31 32.66
N SER A 31 -13.13 11.71 33.76
CA SER A 31 -12.51 10.57 34.40
C SER A 31 -12.33 9.43 33.38
N LEU A 32 -11.08 9.06 33.12
CA LEU A 32 -10.75 7.86 32.35
C LEU A 32 -11.21 6.61 33.13
N PRO A 33 -11.96 5.67 32.52
CA PRO A 33 -12.21 4.39 33.15
C PRO A 33 -10.93 3.54 33.16
N ALA A 34 -10.66 2.93 34.32
CA ALA A 34 -9.52 2.06 34.58
C ALA A 34 -9.46 0.84 33.63
N PRO A 35 -8.26 0.33 33.32
CA PRO A 35 -8.13 -0.87 32.49
C PRO A 35 -8.63 -2.12 33.22
N ALA A 36 -9.46 -2.91 32.54
CA ALA A 36 -9.97 -4.20 33.03
C ALA A 36 -8.83 -5.23 33.22
N PRO A 37 -8.94 -6.14 34.21
CA PRO A 37 -7.89 -7.10 34.53
C PRO A 37 -7.72 -8.15 33.44
N ARG A 38 -6.45 -8.43 33.10
CA ARG A 38 -6.03 -9.49 32.17
C ARG A 38 -6.49 -10.86 32.70
N ALA A 39 -7.38 -11.52 31.97
CA ALA A 39 -7.69 -12.92 32.19
C ALA A 39 -6.43 -13.77 31.90
N LEU A 40 -5.96 -14.47 32.93
CA LEU A 40 -4.93 -15.50 32.79
C LEU A 40 -5.50 -16.67 31.98
N LEU A 41 -4.83 -17.00 30.88
CA LEU A 41 -5.02 -18.28 30.18
C LEU A 41 -4.29 -19.39 30.95
N PRO A 42 -4.92 -20.54 31.19
CA PRO A 42 -4.26 -21.70 31.79
C PRO A 42 -3.37 -22.45 30.76
N PRO A 43 -2.34 -23.18 31.24
CA PRO A 43 -1.35 -23.84 30.38
C PRO A 43 -1.90 -25.12 29.72
N LEU A 44 -1.50 -25.33 28.47
CA LEU A 44 -1.73 -26.57 27.72
C LEU A 44 -0.93 -27.72 28.34
N ALA A 45 -1.66 -28.75 28.78
CA ALA A 45 -1.11 -29.99 29.29
C ALA A 45 -0.49 -30.84 28.17
N ALA A 46 0.73 -31.32 28.44
CA ALA A 46 1.37 -32.39 27.70
C ALA A 46 0.78 -33.75 28.09
N SER A 47 0.62 -34.67 27.13
CA SER A 47 0.52 -36.10 27.38
C SER A 47 0.86 -36.90 26.12
N CYS A 48 1.95 -37.67 26.19
CA CYS A 48 2.18 -38.89 25.42
C CYS A 48 1.46 -40.06 26.11
N PRO A 49 1.14 -41.17 25.39
CA PRO A 49 1.97 -42.39 25.48
C PRO A 49 2.06 -43.13 24.11
N ALA A 50 3.19 -43.71 23.70
CA ALA A 50 3.88 -44.95 24.09
C ALA A 50 3.50 -46.20 23.24
N GLY A 51 4.54 -46.95 22.83
CA GLY A 51 4.48 -48.33 22.31
C GLY A 51 4.58 -48.42 20.78
N THR A 52 5.40 -49.25 20.15
CA THR A 52 6.19 -50.42 20.58
C THR A 52 7.24 -50.80 19.52
N CYS A 53 8.20 -51.61 19.96
CA CYS A 53 9.42 -52.17 19.37
C CYS A 53 9.33 -52.82 17.96
N SER A 54 10.47 -52.89 17.27
CA SER A 54 11.17 -54.13 16.83
C SER A 54 12.33 -53.73 15.88
N MET A 55 13.61 -53.86 16.26
CA MET A 55 14.55 -54.99 16.05
C MET A 55 14.87 -55.36 14.59
N ASP A 56 16.17 -55.55 14.39
CA ASP A 56 17.03 -55.52 13.21
C ASP A 56 17.00 -56.71 12.23
N SER A 57 17.78 -56.55 11.14
CA SER A 57 18.54 -57.59 10.40
C SER A 57 17.73 -58.52 9.49
N ASP A 58 18.22 -59.10 8.40
CA ASP A 58 19.42 -59.07 7.56
C ASP A 58 19.10 -60.02 6.37
N SER A 59 19.66 -59.74 5.20
CA SER A 59 20.00 -60.60 4.05
C SER A 59 19.23 -61.91 3.73
N GLY A 60 18.90 -62.09 2.44
CA GLY A 60 18.86 -63.43 1.81
C GLY A 60 17.84 -63.68 0.70
N GLU A 61 18.32 -63.60 -0.54
CA GLU A 61 18.03 -64.39 -1.77
C GLU A 61 16.59 -64.75 -2.28
N LEU A 62 16.46 -64.52 -3.60
CA LEU A 62 15.81 -65.32 -4.65
C LEU A 62 14.43 -65.95 -4.39
N SER A 63 13.43 -65.55 -5.16
CA SER A 63 12.76 -66.40 -6.18
C SER A 63 11.42 -65.79 -6.61
N GLU A 64 11.01 -66.21 -7.79
CA GLU A 64 9.99 -65.69 -8.69
C GLU A 64 8.59 -65.57 -8.06
N GLY A 65 7.87 -64.55 -8.51
CA GLY A 65 6.47 -64.36 -8.13
C GLY A 65 5.95 -63.00 -8.54
N GLU A 66 5.80 -62.77 -9.85
CA GLU A 66 4.82 -61.80 -10.33
C GLU A 66 3.44 -62.11 -9.73
N PRO A 67 2.71 -61.12 -9.20
CA PRO A 67 1.29 -61.05 -9.41
C PRO A 67 1.08 -60.04 -10.54
N VAL A 68 0.95 -60.56 -11.76
CA VAL A 68 0.28 -59.89 -12.87
C VAL A 68 -1.07 -59.40 -12.34
N SER A 69 -1.16 -58.11 -12.05
CA SER A 69 -2.43 -57.41 -11.93
C SER A 69 -2.81 -56.93 -13.32
N PRO A 70 -4.04 -57.22 -13.77
CA PRO A 70 -4.42 -57.05 -15.16
C PRO A 70 -4.48 -55.56 -15.50
N ALA A 71 -4.07 -55.23 -16.71
CA ALA A 71 -4.33 -53.94 -17.33
C ALA A 71 -5.84 -53.62 -17.23
N GLY A 72 -6.19 -52.74 -16.29
CA GLY A 72 -7.49 -52.07 -16.20
C GLY A 72 -7.46 -50.77 -17.01
N PRO A 73 -8.62 -50.27 -17.47
CA PRO A 73 -8.69 -49.12 -18.35
C PRO A 73 -8.02 -47.92 -17.70
N ASP A 74 -7.33 -47.10 -18.50
CA ASP A 74 -6.71 -45.84 -18.08
C ASP A 74 -7.57 -45.16 -17.01
N CYS A 75 -7.14 -45.19 -15.76
CA CYS A 75 -7.95 -44.71 -14.64
C CYS A 75 -7.97 -43.18 -14.71
N PHE A 76 -8.89 -42.66 -15.50
CA PHE A 76 -9.12 -41.23 -15.70
C PHE A 76 -9.62 -40.63 -14.38
N SER A 77 -8.70 -40.06 -13.62
CA SER A 77 -9.03 -39.32 -12.41
C SER A 77 -9.45 -37.90 -12.78
N SER A 78 -10.76 -37.68 -12.82
CA SER A 78 -11.35 -36.34 -13.00
C SER A 78 -10.82 -35.34 -11.97
N LYS A 79 -10.46 -35.80 -10.75
CA LYS A 79 -9.80 -34.96 -9.73
C LYS A 79 -8.41 -34.49 -10.17
N ASN A 80 -7.59 -35.38 -10.74
CA ASN A 80 -6.25 -34.99 -11.22
C ASN A 80 -6.34 -34.06 -12.43
N LEU A 81 -7.27 -34.30 -13.36
CA LEU A 81 -7.49 -33.40 -14.49
C LEU A 81 -8.02 -32.03 -14.02
N ALA A 82 -8.96 -31.99 -13.08
CA ALA A 82 -9.48 -30.75 -12.50
C ALA A 82 -8.39 -29.96 -11.76
N LEU A 83 -7.52 -30.62 -10.99
CA LEU A 83 -6.38 -29.98 -10.33
C LEU A 83 -5.34 -29.45 -11.33
N GLN A 84 -5.08 -30.17 -12.43
CA GLN A 84 -4.20 -29.70 -13.50
C GLN A 84 -4.82 -28.51 -14.24
N ALA A 85 -6.11 -28.55 -14.56
CA ALA A 85 -6.85 -27.46 -15.18
C ALA A 85 -6.86 -26.22 -14.27
N GLN A 86 -7.15 -26.40 -12.98
CA GLN A 86 -7.13 -25.35 -11.97
C GLN A 86 -5.72 -24.73 -11.83
N LYS A 87 -4.66 -25.54 -11.75
CA LYS A 87 -3.27 -25.04 -11.73
C LYS A 87 -2.92 -24.26 -12.99
N LYS A 88 -3.35 -24.73 -14.17
CA LYS A 88 -3.07 -24.09 -15.46
C LYS A 88 -3.81 -22.77 -15.63
N ILE A 89 -5.06 -22.69 -15.16
CA ILE A 89 -5.88 -21.47 -15.17
C ILE A 89 -5.32 -20.45 -14.15
N LEU A 90 -5.11 -20.86 -12.89
CA LEU A 90 -4.53 -19.99 -11.85
C LEU A 90 -3.15 -19.44 -12.26
N SER A 91 -2.29 -20.29 -12.83
CA SER A 91 -0.95 -19.90 -13.30
C SER A 91 -1.01 -18.89 -14.45
N LYS A 92 -1.88 -19.10 -15.44
CA LYS A 92 -2.05 -18.17 -16.57
C LYS A 92 -2.70 -16.84 -16.16
N MET A 93 -3.69 -16.87 -15.26
CA MET A 93 -4.38 -15.66 -14.78
C MET A 93 -3.49 -14.77 -13.91
N ALA A 94 -2.68 -15.38 -13.04
CA ALA A 94 -1.71 -14.64 -12.24
C ALA A 94 -0.68 -13.97 -13.16
N THR A 95 -0.03 -14.74 -14.02
CA THR A 95 1.13 -14.26 -14.82
C THR A 95 0.79 -13.12 -15.78
N LYS A 96 -0.34 -13.21 -16.52
CA LYS A 96 -0.73 -12.16 -17.49
C LYS A 96 -1.12 -10.85 -16.83
N THR A 97 -1.72 -10.92 -15.64
CA THR A 97 -2.16 -9.74 -14.88
C THR A 97 -0.98 -9.01 -14.24
N MET A 98 -0.05 -9.77 -13.67
CA MET A 98 1.22 -9.26 -13.11
C MET A 98 2.03 -8.50 -14.16
N ALA A 99 2.07 -9.05 -15.38
CA ALA A 99 2.90 -8.50 -16.45
C ALA A 99 2.46 -7.09 -16.88
N ASN A 100 1.18 -6.89 -17.14
CA ASN A 100 0.70 -5.63 -17.70
C ASN A 100 0.54 -4.49 -16.68
N MET A 101 0.83 -4.69 -15.39
CA MET A 101 0.68 -3.64 -14.36
C MET A 101 2.00 -3.24 -13.71
N LEU A 102 3.04 -4.08 -13.80
CA LEU A 102 4.34 -3.86 -13.18
C LEU A 102 5.52 -3.89 -14.15
N ILE A 103 5.32 -4.39 -15.38
CA ILE A 103 6.36 -4.46 -16.42
C ILE A 103 6.24 -3.27 -17.39
N ASP A 104 5.50 -2.23 -17.01
CA ASP A 104 5.67 -0.96 -17.70
C ASP A 104 7.02 -0.37 -17.28
N ASP A 105 7.90 -0.11 -18.25
CA ASP A 105 9.28 0.32 -18.01
C ASP A 105 9.31 1.58 -17.14
N THR A 106 8.42 2.55 -17.42
CA THR A 106 8.28 3.80 -16.66
C THR A 106 7.92 3.54 -15.20
N SER A 107 6.90 2.71 -14.97
CA SER A 107 6.46 2.35 -13.62
C SER A 107 7.55 1.63 -12.82
N SER A 108 8.33 0.77 -13.49
CA SER A 108 9.44 0.05 -12.86
C SER A 108 10.59 0.98 -12.44
N GLU A 109 10.93 1.96 -13.29
CA GLU A 109 11.94 2.97 -12.98
C GLU A 109 11.54 3.82 -11.77
N ILE A 110 10.29 4.25 -11.69
CA ILE A 110 9.77 4.99 -10.52
C ILE A 110 9.93 4.16 -9.25
N PHE A 111 9.56 2.87 -9.28
CA PHE A 111 9.70 1.99 -8.11
C PHE A 111 11.15 1.80 -7.69
N ASP A 112 12.09 1.70 -8.64
CA ASP A 112 13.50 1.59 -8.35
C ASP A 112 14.07 2.86 -7.69
N GLU A 113 13.64 4.04 -8.13
CA GLU A 113 14.04 5.29 -7.50
C GLU A 113 13.37 5.47 -6.12
N LEU A 114 12.10 5.08 -5.95
CA LEU A 114 11.43 5.02 -4.65
C LEU A 114 12.15 4.08 -3.66
N TYR A 115 12.67 2.95 -4.16
CA TYR A 115 13.50 2.05 -3.35
C TYR A 115 14.79 2.72 -2.90
N LYS A 116 15.48 3.45 -3.78
CA LYS A 116 16.75 4.13 -3.46
C LYS A 116 16.55 5.22 -2.40
N VAL A 117 15.55 6.08 -2.55
CA VAL A 117 15.24 7.13 -1.55
C VAL A 117 14.81 6.52 -0.22
N THR A 118 14.03 5.44 -0.24
CA THR A 118 13.61 4.73 0.98
C THR A 118 14.81 4.10 1.69
N LYS A 119 15.73 3.48 0.94
CA LYS A 119 16.95 2.87 1.46
C LYS A 119 17.85 3.93 2.10
N GLU A 120 18.01 5.07 1.45
CA GLU A 120 18.81 6.19 1.96
C GLU A 120 18.23 6.72 3.27
N HIS A 121 16.93 7.02 3.28
CA HIS A 121 16.25 7.55 4.46
C HIS A 121 16.23 6.57 5.64
N LYS A 122 15.85 5.30 5.44
CA LYS A 122 15.79 4.32 6.54
C LYS A 122 17.17 3.82 6.98
N ARG A 123 18.20 4.01 6.16
CA ARG A 123 19.53 3.39 6.32
C ARG A 123 19.45 1.88 6.56
N ASN A 124 18.41 1.25 6.01
CA ASN A 124 18.09 -0.15 6.25
C ASN A 124 17.58 -0.81 4.96
N LYS A 125 18.47 -1.55 4.29
CA LYS A 125 18.17 -2.25 3.04
C LYS A 125 17.02 -3.26 3.19
N LYS A 126 16.93 -3.95 4.33
CA LYS A 126 15.89 -4.95 4.56
C LYS A 126 14.51 -4.30 4.66
N GLU A 127 14.43 -3.17 5.37
CA GLU A 127 13.17 -2.45 5.53
C GLU A 127 12.73 -1.78 4.23
N ALA A 128 13.66 -1.15 3.49
CA ALA A 128 13.35 -0.59 2.19
C ALA A 128 12.82 -1.66 1.21
N HIS A 129 13.46 -2.83 1.18
CA HIS A 129 12.98 -3.93 0.34
C HIS A 129 11.62 -4.48 0.78
N LYS A 130 11.31 -4.44 2.09
CA LYS A 130 10.02 -4.85 2.63
C LYS A 130 8.91 -3.86 2.28
N ILE A 131 9.16 -2.55 2.42
CA ILE A 131 8.23 -1.49 2.02
C ILE A 131 7.87 -1.62 0.54
N MET A 132 8.87 -1.71 -0.34
CA MET A 132 8.64 -1.85 -1.78
C MET A 132 7.92 -3.15 -2.14
N LYS A 133 8.25 -4.26 -1.46
CA LYS A 133 7.54 -5.54 -1.64
C LYS A 133 6.08 -5.45 -1.22
N ASP A 134 5.77 -4.72 -0.16
CA ASP A 134 4.40 -4.53 0.30
C ASP A 134 3.62 -3.60 -0.64
N LEU A 135 4.24 -2.54 -1.16
CA LEU A 135 3.67 -1.65 -2.18
C LEU A 135 3.29 -2.45 -3.43
N ILE A 136 4.25 -3.20 -3.98
CA ILE A 136 4.03 -4.05 -5.16
C ILE A 136 2.87 -5.02 -4.90
N LYS A 137 2.88 -5.73 -3.76
CA LYS A 137 1.81 -6.69 -3.41
C LYS A 137 0.42 -6.06 -3.32
N VAL A 138 0.31 -4.84 -2.79
CA VAL A 138 -0.97 -4.14 -2.69
C VAL A 138 -1.45 -3.74 -4.09
N ALA A 139 -0.59 -3.10 -4.90
CA ALA A 139 -0.92 -2.69 -6.26
C ALA A 139 -1.40 -3.86 -7.13
N ILE A 140 -0.68 -4.98 -7.08
CA ILE A 140 -1.04 -6.23 -7.77
C ILE A 140 -2.44 -6.70 -7.38
N LYS A 141 -2.72 -6.74 -6.08
CA LYS A 141 -3.99 -7.27 -5.57
C LYS A 141 -5.15 -6.42 -6.06
N ILE A 142 -5.02 -5.11 -6.00
CA ILE A 142 -6.02 -4.18 -6.53
C ILE A 142 -6.20 -4.39 -8.04
N GLY A 143 -5.10 -4.50 -8.79
CA GLY A 143 -5.16 -4.76 -10.23
C GLY A 143 -5.86 -6.07 -10.61
N ILE A 144 -5.62 -7.14 -9.84
CA ILE A 144 -6.31 -8.43 -10.03
C ILE A 144 -7.80 -8.30 -9.72
N LEU A 145 -8.18 -7.62 -8.64
CA LEU A 145 -9.59 -7.39 -8.30
C LEU A 145 -10.30 -6.59 -9.39
N TYR A 146 -9.67 -5.51 -9.86
CA TYR A 146 -10.22 -4.66 -10.92
C TYR A 146 -10.38 -5.43 -12.24
N ARG A 147 -9.34 -6.12 -12.72
CA ARG A 147 -9.41 -6.86 -13.99
C ARG A 147 -10.37 -8.04 -13.97
N ASN A 148 -10.61 -8.63 -12.80
CA ASN A 148 -11.54 -9.74 -12.63
C ASN A 148 -12.97 -9.27 -12.27
N ASN A 149 -13.26 -7.97 -12.39
CA ASN A 149 -14.56 -7.38 -12.08
C ASN A 149 -15.08 -7.79 -10.69
N GLN A 150 -14.19 -7.84 -9.70
CA GLN A 150 -14.55 -8.22 -8.33
C GLN A 150 -15.17 -7.06 -7.55
N PHE A 151 -14.99 -5.82 -8.02
CA PHE A 151 -15.58 -4.64 -7.42
C PHE A 151 -17.06 -4.48 -7.82
N ASN A 152 -17.89 -4.15 -6.84
CA ASN A 152 -19.27 -3.73 -7.07
C ASN A 152 -19.36 -2.24 -7.45
N GLN A 153 -20.57 -1.73 -7.70
CA GLN A 153 -20.76 -0.35 -8.15
C GLN A 153 -20.24 0.71 -7.18
N GLU A 154 -20.48 0.56 -5.88
CA GLU A 154 -19.98 1.47 -4.84
C GLU A 154 -18.44 1.44 -4.79
N GLU A 155 -17.84 0.26 -4.91
CA GLU A 155 -16.39 0.09 -4.96
C GLU A 155 -15.77 0.70 -6.22
N LEU A 156 -16.47 0.64 -7.36
CA LEU A 156 -16.02 1.31 -8.60
C LEU A 156 -16.04 2.83 -8.47
N GLU A 157 -16.99 3.41 -7.73
CA GLU A 157 -16.96 4.84 -7.40
C GLU A 157 -15.76 5.20 -6.51
N ILE A 158 -15.36 4.30 -5.60
CA ILE A 158 -14.14 4.46 -4.80
C ILE A 158 -12.90 4.36 -5.71
N VAL A 159 -12.87 3.47 -6.69
CA VAL A 159 -11.79 3.42 -7.70
C VAL A 159 -11.65 4.75 -8.41
N ASP A 160 -12.75 5.37 -8.84
CA ASP A 160 -12.72 6.67 -9.52
C ASP A 160 -12.25 7.79 -8.60
N LYS A 161 -12.68 7.79 -7.33
CA LYS A 161 -12.17 8.73 -6.30
C LYS A 161 -10.67 8.53 -6.07
N PHE A 162 -10.21 7.28 -5.96
CA PHE A 162 -8.81 6.95 -5.78
C PHE A 162 -7.96 7.38 -6.97
N ARG A 163 -8.39 7.14 -8.23
CA ARG A 163 -7.67 7.63 -9.41
C ARG A 163 -7.55 9.15 -9.43
N LYS A 164 -8.64 9.87 -9.17
CA LYS A 164 -8.62 11.34 -9.11
C LYS A 164 -7.67 11.83 -8.02
N LYS A 165 -7.71 11.20 -6.83
CA LYS A 165 -6.83 11.57 -5.72
C LYS A 165 -5.37 11.27 -6.03
N LEU A 166 -5.08 10.10 -6.60
CA LEU A 166 -3.73 9.72 -6.99
C LEU A 166 -3.17 10.64 -8.07
N ASN A 167 -3.98 11.02 -9.07
CA ASN A 167 -3.62 11.99 -10.10
C ASN A 167 -3.34 13.37 -9.50
N GLN A 168 -4.17 13.85 -8.56
CA GLN A 168 -3.92 15.08 -7.81
C GLN A 168 -2.59 15.02 -7.03
N THR A 169 -2.34 13.92 -6.32
CA THR A 169 -1.09 13.72 -5.56
C THR A 169 0.12 13.69 -6.48
N ALA A 170 0.01 13.03 -7.64
CA ALA A 170 1.07 12.97 -8.65
C ALA A 170 1.42 14.36 -9.20
N MET A 171 0.42 15.15 -9.59
CA MET A 171 0.63 16.54 -10.00
C MET A 171 1.26 17.38 -8.89
N THR A 172 0.84 17.17 -7.64
CA THR A 172 1.40 17.89 -6.48
C THR A 172 2.88 17.55 -6.28
N ILE A 173 3.24 16.26 -6.35
CA ILE A 173 4.63 15.79 -6.26
C ILE A 173 5.52 16.48 -7.30
N VAL A 174 5.08 16.51 -8.56
CA VAL A 174 5.82 17.17 -9.65
C VAL A 174 5.93 18.68 -9.37
N SER A 175 4.82 19.34 -9.02
CA SER A 175 4.81 20.79 -8.80
C SER A 175 5.75 21.23 -7.67
N PHE A 176 5.82 20.46 -6.58
CA PHE A 176 6.73 20.71 -5.47
C PHE A 176 8.20 20.48 -5.83
N TYR A 177 8.48 19.64 -6.84
CA TYR A 177 9.83 19.46 -7.35
C TYR A 177 10.23 20.57 -8.32
N GLU A 178 9.33 20.95 -9.24
CA GLU A 178 9.59 21.90 -10.33
C GLU A 178 9.61 23.35 -9.86
N VAL A 179 8.79 23.71 -8.87
CA VAL A 179 8.67 25.08 -8.37
C VAL A 179 9.34 25.17 -6.99
N GLU A 180 10.51 25.81 -6.96
CA GLU A 180 11.26 26.01 -5.71
C GLU A 180 10.44 26.74 -4.65
N TYR A 181 10.70 26.41 -3.38
CA TYR A 181 10.05 27.00 -2.19
C TYR A 181 8.53 26.80 -2.08
N THR A 182 7.90 25.98 -2.93
CA THR A 182 6.47 25.64 -2.81
C THR A 182 6.20 24.36 -2.02
N PHE A 183 7.24 23.55 -1.77
CA PHE A 183 7.10 22.28 -1.08
C PHE A 183 6.52 22.43 0.33
N ASP A 184 5.36 21.81 0.54
CA ASP A 184 4.75 21.64 1.86
C ASP A 184 4.59 20.14 2.17
N ARG A 185 5.39 19.69 3.14
CA ARG A 185 5.39 18.30 3.60
C ARG A 185 4.05 17.85 4.18
N ASN A 186 3.30 18.75 4.82
CA ASN A 186 2.03 18.40 5.45
C ASN A 186 0.95 18.20 4.39
N VAL A 187 0.91 19.05 3.38
CA VAL A 187 -0.01 18.91 2.24
C VAL A 187 0.22 17.58 1.52
N LEU A 188 1.48 17.24 1.23
CA LEU A 188 1.78 15.97 0.55
C LEU A 188 1.51 14.76 1.46
N ALA A 189 1.82 14.85 2.76
CA ALA A 189 1.48 13.79 3.72
C ALA A 189 -0.04 13.57 3.84
N GLU A 190 -0.83 14.64 3.85
CA GLU A 190 -2.29 14.58 3.88
C GLU A 190 -2.83 13.89 2.62
N LEU A 191 -2.41 14.33 1.44
CA LEU A 191 -2.80 13.72 0.16
C LEU A 191 -2.46 12.21 0.09
N LEU A 192 -1.30 11.81 0.61
CA LEU A 192 -0.91 10.40 0.69
C LEU A 192 -1.76 9.62 1.71
N ASN A 193 -2.17 10.23 2.81
CA ASN A 193 -3.09 9.60 3.76
C ASN A 193 -4.52 9.48 3.20
N GLU A 194 -5.00 10.45 2.42
CA GLU A 194 -6.28 10.32 1.72
C GLU A 194 -6.25 9.17 0.69
N CYS A 195 -5.13 9.03 -0.04
CA CYS A 195 -4.90 7.86 -0.89
C CYS A 195 -4.93 6.54 -0.07
N LYS A 196 -4.31 6.51 1.10
CA LYS A 196 -4.30 5.34 2.01
C LYS A 196 -5.71 4.94 2.43
N ASP A 197 -6.52 5.91 2.82
CA ASP A 197 -7.87 5.68 3.33
C ASP A 197 -8.79 5.17 2.22
N LEU A 198 -8.70 5.76 1.01
CA LEU A 198 -9.41 5.25 -0.17
C LEU A 198 -8.99 3.82 -0.54
N VAL A 199 -7.69 3.50 -0.43
CA VAL A 199 -7.21 2.13 -0.66
C VAL A 199 -7.74 1.16 0.39
N HIS A 200 -7.83 1.58 1.66
CA HIS A 200 -8.44 0.76 2.71
C HIS A 200 -9.93 0.50 2.44
N GLU A 201 -10.68 1.54 2.11
CA GLU A 201 -12.11 1.45 1.79
C GLU A 201 -12.35 0.52 0.59
N LEU A 202 -11.56 0.68 -0.48
CA LEU A 202 -11.67 -0.10 -1.70
C LEU A 202 -11.50 -1.61 -1.47
N VAL A 203 -10.61 -1.99 -0.57
CA VAL A 203 -10.20 -3.40 -0.41
C VAL A 203 -10.79 -4.09 0.81
N ASP A 204 -11.57 -3.38 1.62
CA ASP A 204 -12.06 -3.83 2.92
C ASP A 204 -12.80 -5.18 2.84
N ARG A 205 -13.63 -5.34 1.82
CA ARG A 205 -14.42 -6.57 1.59
C ARG A 205 -13.65 -7.71 0.93
N HIS A 206 -12.46 -7.42 0.40
CA HIS A 206 -11.74 -8.33 -0.52
C HIS A 206 -10.46 -8.88 0.08
N LEU A 207 -9.82 -8.12 0.97
CA LEU A 207 -8.47 -8.42 1.42
C LEU A 207 -8.39 -8.68 2.92
N THR A 208 -7.40 -9.47 3.29
CA THR A 208 -7.18 -9.88 4.68
C THR A 208 -6.57 -8.75 5.53
N PRO A 209 -6.66 -8.84 6.88
CA PRO A 209 -5.98 -7.89 7.78
C PRO A 209 -4.48 -7.74 7.51
N ARG A 210 -3.84 -8.81 7.02
CA ARG A 210 -2.44 -8.77 6.59
C ARG A 210 -2.21 -7.78 5.44
N SER A 211 -3.17 -7.62 4.53
CA SER A 211 -3.08 -6.67 3.42
C SER A 211 -3.31 -5.24 3.90
N HIS A 212 -4.23 -5.02 4.86
CA HIS A 212 -4.37 -3.73 5.53
C HIS A 212 -3.09 -3.32 6.26
N GLY A 213 -2.43 -4.27 6.95
CA GLY A 213 -1.11 -4.03 7.54
C GLY A 213 -0.06 -3.59 6.53
N ARG A 214 -0.10 -4.12 5.29
CA ARG A 214 0.80 -3.69 4.20
C ARG A 214 0.49 -2.29 3.69
N ILE A 215 -0.79 -1.96 3.55
CA ILE A 215 -1.23 -0.62 3.13
C ILE A 215 -0.71 0.40 4.13
N ASN A 216 -0.95 0.18 5.43
CA ASN A 216 -0.41 1.03 6.49
C ASN A 216 1.12 1.11 6.44
N HIS A 217 1.81 -0.02 6.30
CA HIS A 217 3.26 -0.05 6.24
C HIS A 217 3.84 0.82 5.10
N VAL A 218 3.20 0.78 3.93
CA VAL A 218 3.60 1.55 2.75
C VAL A 218 3.30 3.03 2.92
N PHE A 219 2.04 3.38 3.19
CA PHE A 219 1.61 4.77 3.22
C PHE A 219 2.14 5.52 4.45
N ASN A 220 2.29 4.87 5.60
CA ASN A 220 2.90 5.51 6.77
C ASN A 220 4.37 5.86 6.53
N HIS A 221 5.07 5.12 5.65
CA HIS A 221 6.44 5.48 5.26
C HIS A 221 6.45 6.64 4.27
N PHE A 222 5.67 6.57 3.19
CA PHE A 222 5.70 7.62 2.16
C PHE A 222 5.05 8.93 2.61
N ALA A 223 4.10 8.89 3.54
CA ALA A 223 3.49 10.07 4.16
C ALA A 223 4.23 10.56 5.41
N ASP A 224 5.37 9.95 5.76
CA ASP A 224 6.18 10.40 6.89
C ASP A 224 6.81 11.76 6.57
N VAL A 225 6.61 12.73 7.46
CA VAL A 225 7.05 14.12 7.23
C VAL A 225 8.58 14.24 7.21
N GLU A 226 9.31 13.39 7.92
CA GLU A 226 10.78 13.38 7.91
C GLU A 226 11.30 12.79 6.59
N PHE A 227 10.67 11.71 6.10
CA PHE A 227 10.93 11.16 4.78
C PHE A 227 10.68 12.19 3.68
N LEU A 228 9.52 12.86 3.68
CA LEU A 228 9.19 13.88 2.69
C LEU A 228 10.14 15.07 2.76
N THR A 229 10.50 15.54 3.96
CA THR A 229 11.47 16.61 4.14
C THR A 229 12.85 16.23 3.58
N ALA A 230 13.31 14.99 3.84
CA ALA A 230 14.58 14.50 3.31
C ALA A 230 14.54 14.34 1.77
N LEU A 231 13.41 13.88 1.23
CA LEU A 231 13.22 13.68 -0.21
C LEU A 231 13.31 15.00 -1.00
N TYR A 232 12.69 16.06 -0.48
CA TYR A 232 12.65 17.38 -1.13
C TYR A 232 13.77 18.34 -0.69
N SER A 233 14.68 17.91 0.18
CA SER A 233 15.81 18.73 0.61
C SER A 233 16.68 19.15 -0.57
N LEU A 234 16.96 20.45 -0.68
CA LEU A 234 17.85 21.00 -1.72
C LEU A 234 19.31 20.60 -1.50
N ASP A 235 19.71 20.44 -0.24
CA ASP A 235 21.06 20.05 0.15
C ASP A 235 21.22 18.52 0.30
N GLY A 236 20.20 17.75 -0.07
CA GLY A 236 20.17 16.30 0.10
C GLY A 236 20.59 15.50 -1.13
N ASP A 237 21.11 14.30 -0.90
CA ASP A 237 21.52 13.35 -1.96
C ASP A 237 20.32 12.74 -2.73
N CYS A 238 19.08 13.03 -2.30
CA CYS A 238 17.87 12.48 -2.91
C CYS A 238 17.44 13.21 -4.19
N ARG A 239 17.99 14.40 -4.48
CA ARG A 239 17.53 15.24 -5.60
C ARG A 239 17.59 14.54 -6.97
N PRO A 240 18.65 13.78 -7.33
CA PRO A 240 18.69 13.05 -8.60
C PRO A 240 17.63 11.95 -8.70
N TYR A 241 17.30 11.31 -7.57
CA TYR A 241 16.25 10.28 -7.51
C TYR A 241 14.88 10.91 -7.63
N LEU A 242 14.62 12.01 -6.91
CA LEU A 242 13.37 12.75 -6.98
C LEU A 242 13.11 13.29 -8.40
N LYS A 243 14.15 13.79 -9.08
CA LYS A 243 14.04 14.20 -10.49
C LYS A 243 13.48 13.09 -11.35
N LYS A 244 14.08 11.90 -11.29
CA LYS A 244 13.65 10.75 -12.10
C LYS A 244 12.25 10.27 -11.73
N ILE A 245 11.89 10.32 -10.45
CA ILE A 245 10.52 10.05 -10.00
C ILE A 245 9.55 11.03 -10.67
N CYS A 246 9.86 12.32 -10.69
CA CYS A 246 9.01 13.34 -11.32
C CYS A 246 8.95 13.17 -12.85
N ASP A 247 10.08 12.90 -13.51
CA ASP A 247 10.14 12.63 -14.94
C ASP A 247 9.24 11.43 -15.31
N GLY A 248 9.31 10.34 -14.53
CA GLY A 248 8.45 9.17 -14.70
C GLY A 248 6.97 9.48 -14.44
N ILE A 249 6.65 10.23 -13.39
CA ILE A 249 5.27 10.63 -13.06
C ILE A 249 4.68 11.49 -14.19
N ASN A 250 5.41 12.48 -14.70
CA ASN A 250 4.98 13.32 -15.82
C ASN A 250 4.65 12.46 -17.05
N LYS A 251 5.50 11.49 -17.38
CA LYS A 251 5.23 10.55 -18.48
C LYS A 251 3.93 9.76 -18.25
N LEU A 252 3.70 9.25 -17.04
CA LEU A 252 2.46 8.52 -16.72
C LEU A 252 1.21 9.42 -16.75
N LEU A 253 1.33 10.70 -16.41
CA LEU A 253 0.26 11.70 -16.53
C LEU A 253 -0.06 11.99 -18.01
N ASP A 254 0.96 12.20 -18.85
CA ASP A 254 0.82 12.46 -20.29
C ASP A 254 0.15 11.28 -21.02
N GLU A 255 0.51 10.06 -20.64
CA GLU A 255 -0.07 8.82 -21.17
C GLU A 255 -1.46 8.49 -20.60
N LYS A 256 -1.97 9.31 -19.66
CA LYS A 256 -3.25 9.11 -18.95
C LYS A 256 -3.35 7.76 -18.23
N ILE A 257 -2.20 7.25 -17.77
CA ILE A 257 -2.11 6.03 -16.97
C ILE A 257 -2.49 6.33 -15.52
N LEU A 258 -2.08 7.50 -15.00
CA LEU A 258 -2.48 8.02 -13.68
C LEU A 258 -3.85 8.70 -13.73
#